data_AF-A0A0C2G4M0-F1
#
_entry.id   AF-A0A0C2G4M0-F1
#
_cell.length_a   1.000
_cell.length_b   1.000
_cell.length_c   1.000
_cell.angle_alpha   90.00
_cell.angle_beta   90.00
_cell.angle_gamma   90.00
#
_symmetry.space_group_name_H-M   'P 1'
#
loop_
_entity.id
_entity.type
_entity.pdbx_description
1 polymer ?
#
loop_
_entity_poly.entity_id
_entity_poly.type
_entity_poly.pdbx_seq_one_letter_code
_entity_poly.pdbx_strand_id
1 'polypeptide(L)'
;MFAGSSEGVMLSDIEERDIERDSRFDFSKPGFLTYPSQIRGAKYWRMPQRFLGDKVTSYGGKMEIQIEYSGSGSMSREPMVVLKGNQIVLVHHVRNQEQVLASDRPNTITIETYEQTHRE
;
A
#
# COMPACT_ATOMS: atom_id res chain seq x y z
N MET A 1 -6.18 -9.51 11.98
CA MET A 1 -5.45 -10.50 11.15
C MET A 1 -6.42 -10.90 10.04
N PHE A 2 -5.99 -10.92 8.77
CA PHE A 2 -6.88 -11.37 7.67
C PHE A 2 -7.14 -12.87 7.85
N ALA A 3 -8.40 -13.24 8.12
CA ALA A 3 -8.82 -14.59 8.46
C ALA A 3 -9.84 -15.09 7.43
N GLY A 4 -9.41 -15.23 6.17
CA GLY A 4 -10.28 -15.66 5.07
C GLY A 4 -11.24 -14.59 4.53
N SER A 5 -11.07 -13.33 4.94
CA SER A 5 -11.87 -12.18 4.53
C SER A 5 -10.95 -11.01 4.20
N SER A 6 -11.27 -10.27 3.13
CA SER A 6 -10.55 -9.05 2.76
C SER A 6 -10.83 -7.88 3.70
N GLU A 7 -11.83 -8.01 4.58
CA GLU A 7 -12.22 -6.98 5.54
C GLU A 7 -12.49 -5.62 4.88
N GLY A 8 -12.99 -5.62 3.64
CA GLY A 8 -13.30 -4.43 2.85
C GLY A 8 -12.11 -3.81 2.10
N VAL A 9 -10.95 -4.47 2.08
CA VAL A 9 -9.83 -4.09 1.21
C VAL A 9 -10.21 -4.35 -0.25
N MET A 10 -9.87 -3.40 -1.13
CA MET A 10 -10.10 -3.48 -2.58
C MET A 10 -8.81 -3.13 -3.33
N LEU A 11 -8.76 -3.43 -4.62
CA LEU A 11 -7.68 -2.98 -5.50
C LEU A 11 -8.15 -1.85 -6.41
N SER A 12 -7.25 -0.92 -6.72
CA SER A 12 -7.48 0.10 -7.75
C SER A 12 -6.23 0.56 -8.48
N ASP A 13 -6.41 1.38 -9.51
CA ASP A 13 -5.34 2.26 -10.00
C ASP A 13 -5.08 3.44 -9.01
N ILE A 14 -4.01 4.20 -9.25
CA ILE A 14 -3.63 5.35 -8.41
C ILE A 14 -4.71 6.43 -8.39
N GLU A 15 -5.45 6.59 -9.49
CA GLU A 15 -6.50 7.62 -9.63
C GLU A 15 -7.85 7.19 -9.04
N GLU A 16 -7.96 5.94 -8.57
CA GLU A 16 -9.19 5.31 -8.10
C GLU A 16 -10.32 5.28 -9.15
N ARG A 17 -9.97 5.24 -10.43
CA ARG A 17 -10.93 5.16 -11.55
C ARG A 17 -11.33 3.72 -11.85
N ASP A 18 -10.35 2.82 -11.80
CA ASP A 18 -10.55 1.39 -11.96
C ASP A 18 -10.54 0.73 -10.58
N ILE A 19 -11.72 0.35 -10.07
CA ILE A 19 -11.87 -0.28 -8.74
C ILE A 19 -12.31 -1.73 -8.94
N GLU A 20 -11.43 -2.67 -8.60
CA GLU A 20 -11.69 -4.11 -8.70
C GLU A 20 -12.49 -4.59 -7.48
N ARG A 21 -13.82 -4.42 -7.55
CA ARG A 21 -14.76 -4.78 -6.47
C ARG A 21 -14.84 -6.28 -6.18
N ASP A 22 -14.65 -7.10 -7.21
CA ASP A 22 -14.73 -8.56 -7.13
C ASP A 22 -13.34 -9.24 -7.15
N SER A 23 -12.34 -8.54 -6.59
CA SER A 23 -10.99 -9.07 -6.45
C SER A 23 -11.00 -10.40 -5.69
N ARG A 24 -10.53 -11.47 -6.33
CA ARG A 24 -10.36 -12.78 -5.68
C ARG A 24 -9.03 -12.82 -4.95
N PHE A 25 -9.07 -12.46 -3.67
CA PHE A 25 -7.91 -12.56 -2.81
C PHE A 25 -7.67 -14.00 -2.35
N ASP A 26 -6.39 -14.33 -2.19
CA ASP A 26 -5.92 -15.53 -1.53
C ASP A 26 -5.55 -15.22 -0.07
N PHE A 27 -5.84 -16.17 0.80
CA PHE A 27 -5.64 -16.12 2.25
C PHE A 27 -4.79 -17.30 2.76
N SER A 28 -4.17 -18.05 1.84
CA SER A 28 -3.35 -19.22 2.16
C SER A 28 -2.19 -18.89 3.12
N LYS A 29 -1.67 -17.66 3.06
CA LYS A 29 -0.63 -17.15 3.94
C LYS A 29 -1.24 -16.44 5.16
N PRO A 30 -1.11 -16.99 6.38
CA PRO A 30 -1.69 -16.39 7.58
C PRO A 30 -1.20 -14.95 7.80
N GLY A 31 -2.15 -14.03 8.04
CA GLY A 31 -1.85 -12.62 8.28
C GLY A 31 -1.65 -11.77 7.03
N PHE A 32 -1.61 -12.36 5.84
CA PHE A 32 -1.49 -11.66 4.57
C PHE A 32 -2.80 -11.70 3.79
N LEU A 33 -3.03 -10.64 3.01
CA LEU A 33 -4.04 -10.58 1.97
C LEU A 33 -3.29 -10.59 0.63
N THR A 34 -3.44 -11.66 -0.15
CA THR A 34 -2.64 -11.86 -1.36
C THR A 34 -3.49 -11.71 -2.61
N TYR A 35 -2.99 -11.00 -3.62
CA TYR A 35 -3.59 -10.97 -4.94
C TYR A 35 -2.83 -11.94 -5.85
N PRO A 36 -3.43 -13.07 -6.26
CA PRO A 36 -2.72 -14.15 -6.93
C PRO A 36 -2.51 -13.92 -8.43
N SER A 37 -3.15 -12.91 -9.01
CA SER A 37 -3.09 -12.68 -10.45
C SER A 37 -1.90 -11.81 -10.84
N GLN A 38 -1.35 -12.06 -12.02
CA GLN A 38 -0.28 -11.22 -12.58
C GLN A 38 -0.79 -9.79 -12.80
N ILE A 39 -0.14 -8.85 -12.14
CA ILE A 39 -0.49 -7.44 -12.25
C ILE A 39 0.09 -6.86 -13.56
N ARG A 40 -0.77 -6.26 -14.38
CA ARG A 40 -0.35 -5.42 -15.51
C ARG A 40 -0.43 -3.95 -15.09
N GLY A 41 0.72 -3.28 -14.99
CA GLY A 41 0.81 -1.91 -14.48
C GLY A 41 0.89 -1.84 -12.94
N ALA A 42 0.67 -0.67 -12.36
CA ALA A 42 0.62 -0.50 -10.91
C ALA A 42 -0.81 -0.62 -10.38
N LYS A 43 -0.95 -1.34 -9.27
CA LYS A 43 -2.20 -1.48 -8.51
C LYS A 43 -1.96 -1.07 -7.06
N TYR A 44 -2.98 -0.51 -6.46
CA TYR A 44 -2.96 0.02 -5.11
C TYR A 44 -4.00 -0.70 -4.26
N TRP A 45 -3.58 -1.10 -3.06
CA TRP A 45 -4.43 -1.67 -2.04
C TRP A 45 -5.20 -0.55 -1.34
N ARG A 46 -6.49 -0.46 -1.62
CA ARG A 46 -7.38 0.51 -0.96
C ARG A 46 -7.78 0.00 0.40
N MET A 47 -7.43 0.78 1.41
CA MET A 47 -7.71 0.43 2.80
C MET A 47 -9.20 0.64 3.13
N PRO A 48 -9.81 -0.22 3.96
CA PRO A 48 -11.20 -0.11 4.35
C PRO A 48 -11.44 1.09 5.28
N GLN A 49 -12.71 1.52 5.37
CA GLN A 49 -13.14 2.74 6.06
C GLN A 49 -12.58 2.93 7.49
N ARG A 50 -12.35 1.84 8.23
CA ARG A 50 -11.77 1.89 9.60
C ARG A 50 -10.38 2.53 9.66
N PHE A 51 -9.59 2.40 8.59
CA PHE A 51 -8.28 3.04 8.45
C PHE A 51 -8.37 4.42 7.79
N LEU A 52 -9.54 4.81 7.33
CA LEU A 52 -9.83 6.12 6.72
C LEU A 52 -10.59 7.01 7.73
N GLY A 53 -11.04 8.17 7.26
CA GLY A 53 -11.76 9.17 8.06
C GLY A 53 -10.82 10.20 8.69
N ASP A 54 -11.28 10.84 9.76
CA ASP A 54 -10.45 11.80 10.49
C ASP A 54 -9.31 11.07 11.21
N LYS A 55 -8.08 11.35 10.77
CA LYS A 55 -6.84 10.82 11.33
C LYS A 55 -5.93 11.95 11.83
N VAL A 56 -6.49 13.10 12.20
CA VAL A 56 -5.73 14.21 12.81
C VAL A 56 -4.94 13.74 14.04
N THR A 57 -5.49 12.81 14.82
CA THR A 57 -4.80 12.20 15.98
C THR A 57 -3.63 11.29 15.61
N SER A 58 -3.48 10.92 14.34
CA SER A 58 -2.35 10.12 13.85
C SER A 58 -1.15 10.99 13.44
N TYR A 59 -1.28 12.32 13.44
CA TYR A 59 -0.18 13.24 13.10
C TYR A 59 0.99 13.10 14.08
N GLY A 60 2.22 13.02 13.56
CA GLY A 60 3.43 12.83 14.38
C GLY A 60 3.68 11.38 14.84
N GLY A 61 2.89 10.42 14.36
CA GLY A 61 3.07 8.99 14.59
C GLY A 61 3.86 8.28 13.48
N LYS A 62 3.75 6.95 13.47
CA LYS A 62 4.31 6.07 12.43
C LYS A 62 3.23 5.11 11.93
N MET A 63 3.12 4.99 10.62
CA MET A 63 2.35 3.96 9.95
C MET A 63 3.31 2.89 9.45
N GLU A 64 3.13 1.66 9.90
CA GLU A 64 3.92 0.52 9.45
C GLU A 64 3.06 -0.43 8.63
N ILE A 65 3.58 -0.84 7.48
CA ILE A 65 2.93 -1.77 6.57
C ILE A 65 3.95 -2.83 6.19
N GLN A 66 3.52 -4.10 6.21
CA GLN A 66 4.32 -5.21 5.72
C GLN A 66 3.78 -5.67 4.37
N ILE A 67 4.65 -5.70 3.36
CA ILE A 67 4.31 -6.15 2.01
C ILE A 67 5.22 -7.29 1.57
N GLU A 68 4.69 -8.17 0.75
CA GLU A 68 5.45 -9.21 0.07
C GLU A 68 5.01 -9.26 -1.38
N TYR A 69 5.97 -9.45 -2.28
CA TYR A 69 5.74 -9.54 -3.70
C TYR A 69 6.68 -10.59 -4.31
N SER A 70 6.23 -11.20 -5.39
CA SER A 70 7.05 -12.09 -6.22
C SER A 70 7.17 -11.47 -7.61
N GLY A 71 8.36 -11.56 -8.20
CA GLY A 71 8.59 -11.00 -9.53
C GLY A 71 10.06 -10.74 -9.81
N SER A 72 10.37 -10.59 -11.09
CA SER A 72 11.70 -10.27 -11.60
C SER A 72 11.64 -9.04 -12.49
N GLY A 73 12.61 -8.14 -12.38
CA GLY A 73 12.71 -6.94 -13.22
C GLY A 73 13.12 -5.72 -12.41
N SER A 74 13.17 -4.57 -13.08
CA SER A 74 13.41 -3.29 -12.43
C SER A 74 12.22 -2.89 -11.55
N MET A 75 12.50 -2.30 -10.40
CA MET A 75 11.46 -1.75 -9.53
C MET A 75 10.67 -0.65 -10.26
N SER A 76 9.36 -0.58 -9.98
CA SER A 76 8.51 0.48 -10.52
C SER A 76 8.90 1.84 -9.95
N ARG A 77 8.72 2.91 -10.74
CA ARG A 77 8.89 4.30 -10.28
C ARG A 77 7.64 4.86 -9.61
N GLU A 78 6.59 4.06 -9.55
CA GLU A 78 5.31 4.42 -8.95
C GLU A 78 5.43 4.58 -7.42
N PRO A 79 4.63 5.45 -6.80
CA PRO A 79 4.64 5.62 -5.36
C PRO A 79 4.23 4.34 -4.64
N MET A 80 4.92 4.03 -3.54
CA MET A 80 4.62 2.85 -2.72
C MET A 80 3.38 3.05 -1.86
N VAL A 81 3.18 4.27 -1.37
CA VAL A 81 2.01 4.64 -0.57
C VAL A 81 1.50 6.00 -1.01
N VAL A 82 0.18 6.09 -1.12
CA VAL A 82 -0.55 7.31 -1.46
C VAL A 82 -1.60 7.54 -0.38
N LEU A 83 -1.54 8.69 0.27
CA LEU A 83 -2.55 9.14 1.24
C LEU A 83 -3.32 10.28 0.60
N LYS A 84 -4.64 10.12 0.50
CA LYS A 84 -5.54 11.13 -0.05
C LYS A 84 -6.59 11.52 0.97
N GLY A 85 -6.78 12.81 1.16
CA GLY A 85 -7.79 13.34 2.08
C GLY A 85 -7.77 14.86 2.11
N ASN A 86 -8.92 15.48 2.39
CA ASN A 86 -9.04 16.94 2.48
C ASN A 86 -8.42 17.69 1.28
N GLN A 87 -8.61 17.17 0.06
CA GLN A 87 -8.04 17.69 -1.19
C GLN A 87 -6.50 17.68 -1.28
N ILE A 88 -5.82 17.07 -0.30
CA ILE A 88 -4.37 16.89 -0.28
C ILE A 88 -4.04 15.44 -0.67
N VAL A 89 -2.98 15.29 -1.45
CA VAL A 89 -2.41 14.00 -1.82
C VAL A 89 -0.96 13.97 -1.37
N LEU A 90 -0.63 13.05 -0.47
CA LEU A 90 0.74 12.77 -0.04
C LEU A 90 1.20 11.46 -0.68
N VAL A 91 2.36 11.50 -1.30
CA VAL A 91 2.97 10.32 -1.94
C VAL A 91 4.27 9.97 -1.25
N HIS A 92 4.48 8.68 -1.00
CA HIS A 92 5.69 8.16 -0.40
C HIS A 92 6.38 7.18 -1.34
N HIS A 93 7.65 7.49 -1.66
CA HIS A 93 8.53 6.61 -2.41
C HIS A 93 9.60 6.08 -1.47
N VAL A 94 9.77 4.76 -1.45
CA VAL A 94 10.91 4.14 -0.76
C VAL A 94 12.17 4.51 -1.54
N ARG A 95 13.17 5.09 -0.86
CA ARG A 95 14.47 5.40 -1.48
C ARG A 95 15.28 4.11 -1.64
N ASN A 96 16.06 4.01 -2.72
CA ASN A 96 16.89 2.85 -3.03
C ASN A 96 16.10 1.52 -2.98
N GLN A 97 14.91 1.49 -3.61
CA GLN A 97 13.99 0.34 -3.55
C GLN A 97 14.67 -1.00 -3.83
N GLU A 98 15.55 -1.06 -4.83
CA GLU A 98 16.27 -2.27 -5.22
C GLU A 98 17.21 -2.83 -4.14
N GLN A 99 17.65 -1.99 -3.20
CA GLN A 99 18.51 -2.40 -2.08
C GLN A 99 17.70 -2.74 -0.82
N VAL A 100 16.56 -2.07 -0.64
CA VAL A 100 15.75 -2.17 0.59
C VAL A 100 14.68 -3.25 0.48
N LEU A 101 14.10 -3.42 -0.71
CA LEU A 101 13.07 -4.41 -0.98
C LEU A 101 13.69 -5.65 -1.62
N ALA A 102 13.27 -6.83 -1.20
CA ALA A 102 13.53 -8.05 -1.96
C ALA A 102 12.25 -8.83 -2.22
N SER A 103 12.23 -9.54 -3.34
CA SER A 103 11.13 -10.43 -3.70
C SER A 103 11.07 -11.63 -2.74
N ASP A 104 9.89 -12.25 -2.69
CA ASP A 104 9.65 -13.55 -2.04
C ASP A 104 9.94 -13.56 -0.53
N ARG A 105 9.96 -12.36 0.09
CA ARG A 105 10.04 -12.19 1.54
C ARG A 105 9.22 -10.98 2.02
N PRO A 106 8.79 -10.96 3.29
CA PRO A 106 8.15 -9.79 3.87
C PRO A 106 9.12 -8.60 3.94
N ASN A 107 8.67 -7.44 3.48
CA ASN A 107 9.35 -6.15 3.58
C ASN A 107 8.50 -5.20 4.42
N THR A 108 9.11 -4.55 5.41
CA THR A 108 8.43 -3.58 6.26
C THR A 108 8.69 -2.16 5.77
N ILE A 109 7.63 -1.40 5.54
CA ILE A 109 7.66 0.00 5.15
C ILE A 109 7.10 0.82 6.31
N THR A 110 7.91 1.73 6.83
CA THR A 110 7.51 2.66 7.89
C THR A 110 7.40 4.06 7.30
N ILE A 111 6.22 4.67 7.45
CA ILE A 111 5.91 6.01 6.99
C ILE A 111 5.66 6.87 8.20
N GLU A 112 6.35 7.99 8.27
CA GLU A 112 6.13 8.98 9.30
C GLU A 112 4.95 9.87 8.88
N THR A 113 3.99 10.07 9.79
CA THR A 113 2.73 10.76 9.49
C THR A 113 2.79 12.25 9.81
N TYR A 114 3.92 12.90 9.53
CA TYR A 114 4.07 14.37 9.63
C TYR A 114 4.38 14.97 8.25
N GLU A 115 4.07 16.26 8.09
CA GLU A 115 4.42 16.99 6.87
C GLU A 115 5.95 17.16 6.81
N GLN A 116 6.60 16.41 5.92
CA GLN A 116 7.97 16.75 5.54
C GLN A 116 7.92 17.99 4.65
N THR A 117 8.09 19.18 5.24
CA THR A 117 8.50 20.37 4.48
C THR A 117 9.78 20.03 3.75
N HIS A 118 9.69 19.81 2.44
CA HIS A 118 10.85 19.83 1.57
C HIS A 118 11.43 21.25 1.67
N ARG A 119 12.62 21.40 2.24
CA ARG A 119 13.40 22.63 2.05
C ARG A 119 14.10 22.52 0.72
N GLU A 120 13.84 23.52 -0.13
CA GLU A 120 14.63 23.83 -1.34
C GLU A 120 16.10 24.08 -1.00
#